data_AF-A0A3C0J8Z7-F1
#
_entry.id   AF-A0A3C0J8Z7-F1
#
_cell.length_a   1.000
_cell.length_b   1.000
_cell.length_c   1.000
_cell.angle_alpha   90.00
_cell.angle_beta   90.00
_cell.angle_gamma   90.00
#
_symmetry.space_group_name_H-M   'P 1'
#
loop_
_entity.id
_entity.type
_entity.pdbx_description
1 polymer ?
#
loop_
_entity_poly.entity_id
_entity_poly.type
_entity_poly.pdbx_seq_one_letter_code
_entity_poly.pdbx_strand_id
1 'polypeptide(L)'
;MGIFKKKQPKEKNEIENKVLKENIANAALAQLSQGDDYKSLAYTKVEFGYLFNIENHGIEALFKIITDKDTFYFAVQGTNLLRLTLTEELFSSYVDGFFATRQQ
;
A
#
# COMPACT_ATOMS: atom_id res chain seq x y z
N MET A 1 -8.61 39.70 9.07
CA MET A 1 -7.61 38.71 8.62
C MET A 1 -8.38 37.45 8.22
N GLY A 2 -8.47 37.17 6.93
CA GLY A 2 -9.28 36.07 6.41
C GLY A 2 -8.72 34.73 6.83
N ILE A 3 -9.53 33.91 7.49
CA ILE A 3 -9.21 32.53 7.83
C ILE A 3 -9.24 31.75 6.52
N PHE A 4 -8.08 31.54 5.90
CA PHE A 4 -7.95 30.59 4.80
C PHE A 4 -8.23 29.20 5.37
N LYS A 5 -9.47 28.71 5.20
CA LYS A 5 -9.76 27.27 5.37
C LYS A 5 -8.92 26.56 4.31
N LYS A 6 -7.80 25.93 4.71
CA LYS A 6 -7.09 24.99 3.83
C LYS A 6 -8.12 23.97 3.37
N LYS A 7 -8.38 23.94 2.06
CA LYS A 7 -9.22 22.92 1.43
C LYS A 7 -8.54 21.59 1.74
N GLN A 8 -9.25 20.66 2.38
CA GLN A 8 -8.71 19.31 2.56
C GLN A 8 -8.37 18.74 1.18
N PRO A 9 -7.21 18.09 1.01
CA PRO A 9 -6.85 17.48 -0.26
C PRO A 9 -7.97 16.55 -0.71
N LYS A 10 -8.33 16.57 -1.99
CA LYS A 10 -9.26 15.56 -2.50
C LYS A 10 -8.56 14.21 -2.50
N GLU A 11 -9.20 13.23 -1.91
CA GLU A 11 -8.74 11.85 -1.92
C GLU A 11 -9.72 11.00 -2.74
N LYS A 12 -9.17 10.05 -3.51
CA LYS A 12 -9.96 9.08 -4.25
C LYS A 12 -9.55 7.68 -3.80
N ASN A 13 -10.51 6.91 -3.31
CA ASN A 13 -10.32 5.49 -3.05
C ASN A 13 -10.15 4.77 -4.41
N GLU A 14 -9.00 4.13 -4.59
CA GLU A 14 -8.62 3.39 -5.80
C GLU A 14 -8.53 1.89 -5.51
N ILE A 15 -9.08 1.40 -4.40
CA ILE A 15 -9.02 -0.03 -4.04
C ILE A 15 -9.62 -0.94 -5.11
N GLU A 16 -10.60 -0.49 -5.90
CA GLU A 16 -11.17 -1.28 -7.01
C GLU A 16 -10.41 -1.12 -8.34
N ASN A 17 -9.33 -0.32 -8.37
CA ASN A 17 -8.55 -0.08 -9.58
C ASN A 17 -7.55 -1.22 -9.83
N LYS A 18 -7.98 -2.20 -10.62
CA LYS A 18 -7.18 -3.39 -10.94
C LYS A 18 -5.84 -3.06 -11.60
N VAL A 19 -5.84 -2.17 -12.59
CA VAL A 19 -4.62 -1.79 -13.33
C VAL A 19 -3.60 -1.15 -12.38
N LEU A 20 -4.04 -0.26 -11.49
CA LEU A 20 -3.16 0.36 -10.51
C LEU A 20 -2.61 -0.68 -9.52
N LYS A 21 -3.47 -1.58 -9.01
CA LYS A 21 -3.05 -2.68 -8.13
C LYS A 21 -1.99 -3.57 -8.79
N GLU A 22 -2.20 -3.96 -10.05
CA GLU A 22 -1.24 -4.79 -10.81
C GLU A 22 0.09 -4.07 -11.01
N ASN A 23 0.08 -2.78 -11.36
CA ASN A 23 1.31 -2.00 -11.55
C ASN A 23 2.11 -1.90 -10.24
N ILE A 24 1.45 -1.60 -9.13
CA ILE A 24 2.09 -1.51 -7.81
C ILE A 24 2.62 -2.88 -7.37
N ALA A 25 1.81 -3.93 -7.54
CA ALA A 25 2.19 -5.30 -7.22
C ALA A 25 3.43 -5.75 -8.02
N ASN A 26 3.45 -5.49 -9.34
CA ASN A 26 4.58 -5.84 -10.19
C ASN A 26 5.86 -5.11 -9.78
N ALA A 27 5.75 -3.82 -9.41
CA ALA A 27 6.89 -3.05 -8.92
C ALA A 27 7.44 -3.63 -7.60
N ALA A 28 6.58 -4.10 -6.70
CA ALA A 28 6.99 -4.72 -5.44
C ALA A 28 7.54 -6.13 -5.60
N LEU A 29 6.97 -6.93 -6.50
CA LEU A 29 7.52 -8.24 -6.86
C LEU A 29 8.93 -8.11 -7.43
N ALA A 30 9.23 -7.06 -8.19
CA ALA A 30 10.56 -6.78 -8.71
C ALA A 30 11.60 -6.45 -7.62
N GLN A 31 11.17 -6.10 -6.40
CA GLN A 31 12.06 -5.91 -5.24
C GLN A 31 12.32 -7.20 -4.45
N LEU A 32 11.61 -8.29 -4.76
CA LEU A 32 11.81 -9.58 -4.10
C LEU A 32 12.87 -10.42 -4.82
N SER A 33 13.73 -11.08 -4.04
CA SER A 33 14.80 -11.92 -4.56
C SER A 33 14.40 -13.39 -4.61
N GLN A 34 14.50 -14.02 -5.78
CA GLN A 34 14.35 -15.47 -5.89
C GLN A 34 15.46 -16.18 -5.10
N GLY A 35 15.12 -17.24 -4.38
CA GLY A 35 16.05 -18.00 -3.55
C GLY A 35 16.09 -17.50 -2.10
N ASP A 36 15.80 -16.23 -1.85
CA ASP A 36 15.75 -15.62 -0.51
C ASP A 36 14.32 -15.36 -0.08
N ASP A 37 13.58 -14.54 -0.83
CA ASP A 37 12.21 -14.11 -0.52
C ASP A 37 11.15 -15.09 -1.01
N TYR A 38 11.41 -15.79 -2.11
CA TYR A 38 10.52 -16.84 -2.63
C TYR A 38 11.33 -17.91 -3.35
N LYS A 39 10.82 -19.14 -3.45
CA LYS A 39 11.41 -20.13 -4.38
C LYS A 39 10.70 -20.12 -5.72
N SER A 40 9.38 -20.01 -5.67
CA SER A 40 8.48 -19.96 -6.82
C SER A 40 7.41 -18.90 -6.58
N LEU A 41 7.03 -18.20 -7.65
CA LEU A 41 5.92 -17.24 -7.63
C LEU A 41 4.54 -17.93 -7.77
N ALA A 42 4.50 -19.26 -7.87
CA ALA A 42 3.25 -20.00 -7.89
C ALA A 42 2.47 -19.74 -6.59
N TYR A 43 1.17 -19.42 -6.73
CA TYR A 43 0.27 -19.11 -5.62
C TYR A 43 0.61 -17.84 -4.82
N THR A 44 1.54 -16.99 -5.31
CA THR A 44 1.77 -15.68 -4.70
C THR A 44 0.49 -14.86 -4.72
N LYS A 45 0.16 -14.25 -3.57
CA LYS A 45 -1.01 -13.39 -3.41
C LYS A 45 -0.57 -11.99 -3.04
N VAL A 46 -1.34 -11.00 -3.48
CA VAL A 46 -1.18 -9.60 -3.09
C VAL A 46 -2.47 -9.12 -2.45
N GLU A 47 -2.37 -8.63 -1.23
CA GLU A 47 -3.51 -8.15 -0.45
C GLU A 47 -3.29 -6.68 -0.09
N PHE A 48 -4.20 -5.82 -0.55
CA PHE A 48 -4.17 -4.39 -0.25
C PHE A 48 -5.00 -4.11 1.00
N GLY A 49 -4.41 -3.45 1.98
CA GLY A 49 -5.14 -2.90 3.12
C GLY A 49 -5.86 -1.61 2.73
N TYR A 50 -5.15 -0.70 2.06
CA TYR A 50 -5.74 0.49 1.44
C TYR A 50 -4.99 0.91 0.18
N LEU A 51 -5.66 1.66 -0.69
CA LEU A 51 -5.09 2.26 -1.89
C LEU A 51 -5.87 3.54 -2.23
N PHE A 52 -5.20 4.69 -2.13
CA PHE A 52 -5.77 6.01 -2.33
C PHE A 52 -4.89 6.84 -3.25
N ASN A 53 -5.54 7.69 -4.05
CA ASN A 53 -4.88 8.76 -4.77
C ASN A 53 -5.24 10.10 -4.12
N ILE A 54 -4.25 10.78 -3.57
CA ILE A 54 -4.41 12.01 -2.80
C ILE A 54 -3.87 13.18 -3.62
N GLU A 55 -4.72 14.19 -3.84
CA GLU A 55 -4.37 15.39 -4.58
C GLU A 55 -3.14 16.09 -3.97
N ASN A 56 -2.14 16.39 -4.81
CA ASN A 56 -0.84 16.98 -4.42
C ASN A 56 0.08 16.09 -3.55
N HIS A 57 -0.28 14.83 -3.29
CA HIS A 57 0.58 13.87 -2.58
C HIS A 57 0.88 12.63 -3.44
N GLY A 58 -0.05 12.22 -4.30
CA GLY A 58 0.09 11.06 -5.18
C GLY A 58 -0.54 9.81 -4.58
N ILE A 59 0.00 8.64 -4.93
CA ILE A 59 -0.54 7.36 -4.46
C ILE A 59 -0.09 7.09 -3.02
N GLU A 60 -1.04 6.74 -2.17
CA GLU A 60 -0.81 6.13 -0.86
C GLU A 60 -1.38 4.72 -0.86
N ALA A 61 -0.57 3.74 -0.51
CA ALA A 61 -1.01 2.36 -0.39
C ALA A 61 -0.26 1.65 0.74
N LEU A 62 -0.92 0.72 1.40
CA LEU A 62 -0.32 -0.27 2.29
C LEU A 62 -0.85 -1.64 1.89
N PHE A 63 0.06 -2.56 1.60
CA PHE A 63 -0.28 -3.88 1.09
C PHE A 63 0.77 -4.91 1.49
N LYS A 64 0.43 -6.19 1.32
CA LYS A 64 1.31 -7.31 1.58
C LYS A 64 1.38 -8.27 0.41
N ILE A 65 2.53 -8.89 0.22
CA ILE A 65 2.78 -9.97 -0.73
C ILE A 65 3.03 -11.24 0.07
N ILE A 66 2.20 -12.24 -0.16
CA ILE A 66 2.29 -13.55 0.49
C ILE A 66 2.92 -14.51 -0.51
N THR A 67 4.07 -15.07 -0.16
CA THR A 67 4.84 -16.00 -0.99
C THR A 67 4.85 -17.41 -0.40
N ASP A 68 5.60 -18.33 -1.01
CA ASP A 68 5.82 -19.68 -0.49
C ASP A 68 6.75 -19.73 0.75
N LYS A 69 7.48 -18.64 1.02
CA LYS A 69 8.40 -18.57 2.15
C LYS A 69 7.90 -17.70 3.29
N ASP A 70 7.43 -16.50 2.97
CA ASP A 70 7.02 -15.52 3.98
C ASP A 70 6.05 -14.47 3.41
N THR A 71 5.59 -13.58 4.28
CA THR A 71 4.79 -12.39 3.96
C THR A 71 5.64 -11.15 4.05
N PHE A 72 5.59 -10.33 3.00
CA PHE A 72 6.35 -9.08 2.90
C PHE A 72 5.41 -7.90 2.80
N TYR A 73 5.68 -6.87 3.58
CA TYR A 73 4.84 -5.68 3.69
C TYR A 73 5.45 -4.53 2.92
N PHE A 74 4.61 -3.77 2.22
CA PHE A 74 5.03 -2.67 1.38
C PHE A 74 4.10 -1.47 1.55
N ALA A 75 4.68 -0.29 1.42
CA ALA A 75 3.93 0.95 1.28
C ALA A 75 4.31 1.70 0.02
N VAL A 76 3.32 2.34 -0.61
CA VAL A 76 3.54 3.38 -1.61
C VAL A 76 3.28 4.72 -0.95
N GLN A 77 4.22 5.65 -1.08
CA GLN A 77 4.06 7.04 -0.66
C GLN A 77 4.50 7.97 -1.79
N GLY A 78 3.51 8.54 -2.48
CA GLY A 78 3.72 9.35 -3.68
C GLY A 78 4.28 8.52 -4.83
N THR A 79 5.60 8.65 -5.05
CA THR A 79 6.35 7.91 -6.09
C THR A 79 7.29 6.84 -5.51
N ASN A 80 7.38 6.77 -4.18
CA ASN A 80 8.27 5.82 -3.51
C ASN A 80 7.54 4.53 -3.20
N LEU A 81 8.19 3.40 -3.47
CA LEU A 81 7.79 2.09 -3.04
C LEU A 81 8.77 1.59 -1.97
N LEU A 82 8.26 1.36 -0.77
CA LEU A 82 9.04 1.02 0.41
C LEU A 82 8.69 -0.38 0.87
N ARG A 83 9.70 -1.24 1.00
CA ARG A 83 9.59 -2.50 1.74
C ARG A 83 9.68 -2.21 3.24
N LEU A 84 8.74 -2.71 4.01
CA LEU A 84 8.61 -2.44 5.42
C LEU A 84 8.94 -3.67 6.26
N THR A 85 9.52 -3.44 7.43
CA THR A 85 9.72 -4.47 8.45
C THR A 85 8.56 -4.41 9.45
N LEU A 86 7.46 -5.10 9.14
CA LEU A 86 6.24 -5.12 9.94
C LEU A 86 5.80 -6.54 10.30
N THR A 87 4.94 -6.63 11.31
CA THR A 87 4.14 -7.82 11.61
C THR A 87 2.72 -7.66 11.07
N GLU A 88 1.97 -8.75 10.97
CA GLU A 88 0.56 -8.73 10.55
C GLU A 88 -0.32 -7.86 11.48
N GLU A 89 -0.02 -7.86 12.79
CA GLU A 89 -0.71 -7.03 13.78
C GLU A 89 -0.47 -5.53 13.53
N LEU A 90 0.78 -5.13 13.25
CA LEU A 90 1.11 -3.75 12.91
C LEU A 90 0.50 -3.34 11.57
N PHE A 91 0.51 -4.24 10.58
CA PHE A 91 -0.17 -4.00 9.30
C PHE A 91 -1.65 -3.70 9.52
N SER A 92 -2.36 -4.56 10.26
CA SER A 92 -3.78 -4.40 10.54
C SER A 92 -4.06 -3.10 11.30
N SER A 93 -3.26 -2.80 12.33
CA SER A 93 -3.35 -1.56 13.10
C SER A 93 -3.18 -0.31 12.24
N TYR A 94 -2.24 -0.31 11.28
CA TYR A 94 -2.06 0.82 10.37
C TYR A 94 -3.22 0.97 9.38
N VAL A 95 -3.78 -0.14 8.89
CA VAL A 95 -4.97 -0.09 8.03
C VAL A 95 -6.15 0.50 8.80
N ASP A 96 -6.41 0.00 10.01
CA ASP A 96 -7.49 0.49 10.86
C ASP A 96 -7.31 1.97 11.22
N GLY A 97 -6.10 2.36 11.64
CA GLY A 97 -5.75 3.75 11.95
C GLY A 97 -5.92 4.68 10.75
N PHE A 98 -5.56 4.22 9.55
CA PHE A 98 -5.74 4.98 8.31
C PHE A 98 -7.22 5.25 8.02
N PHE A 99 -8.11 4.29 8.24
CA PHE A 99 -9.55 4.48 8.04
C PHE A 99 -10.20 5.28 9.17
N ALA A 100 -9.75 5.10 10.42
CA ALA A 100 -10.28 5.84 11.57
C ALA A 100 -10.08 7.36 11.45
N THR A 101 -9.00 7.79 10.81
CA THR A 101 -8.71 9.22 10.58
C THR A 101 -9.54 9.85 9.45
N ARG A 102 -10.20 9.03 8.61
CA ARG A 102 -11.00 9.47 7.44
C ARG A 102 -12.51 9.38 7.64
N GLN A 103 -12.95 8.79 8.74
CA GLN A 103 -14.37 8.80 9.15
C GLN A 103 -14.73 10.03 10.02
N GLN A 104 -13.83 11.02 10.13
CA GLN A 104 -14.01 12.28 10.86
C GLN A 104 -14.22 13.45 9.90
#